data_AF-A0A5J4N9J3-F1
#
_entry.id   AF-A0A5J4N9J3-F1
#
_cell.length_a   1.000
_cell.length_b   1.000
_cell.length_c   1.000
_cell.angle_alpha   90.00
_cell.angle_beta   90.00
_cell.angle_gamma   90.00
#
_symmetry.space_group_name_H-M   'P 1'
#
loop_
_entity.id
_entity.type
_entity.pdbx_description
1 polymer ?
#
loop_
_entity_poly.entity_id
_entity_poly.type
_entity_poly.pdbx_seq_one_letter_code
_entity_poly.pdbx_strand_id
1 'polypeptide(L)'
;MNAVELHRPRCKSCQNTPVIKSSRHLFLDLPKLELKLTDFLEERIDDASSLWTANARSISASWLRDGLKARCITRDLKWGVPVPLDSYNNKVFYVWFDAPCGYLSITADYTDDWRRWWQPSDSSDKSNEDGPIELFQFMAKDNVPFHAIIFPACLLAADGGHTLVRHLLSTGKFSPPLRISLMALTVYAFV
;
A
#
# COMPACT_ATOMS: atom_id res chain seq x y z
N MET A 1 -17.13 7.63 -10.27
CA MET A 1 -17.13 8.17 -11.64
C MET A 1 -15.97 7.55 -12.37
N ASN A 2 -16.25 6.74 -13.39
CA ASN A 2 -15.23 6.13 -14.24
C ASN A 2 -14.92 7.05 -15.42
N ALA A 3 -13.69 7.02 -15.94
CA ALA A 3 -13.28 7.90 -17.05
C ALA A 3 -14.14 7.75 -18.32
N VAL A 4 -14.71 6.56 -18.53
CA VAL A 4 -15.62 6.25 -19.65
C VAL A 4 -17.00 6.92 -19.54
N GLU A 5 -17.37 7.42 -18.35
CA GLU A 5 -18.64 8.12 -18.11
C GLU A 5 -18.57 9.61 -18.47
N LEU A 6 -17.38 10.12 -18.86
CA LEU A 6 -17.21 11.52 -19.23
C LEU A 6 -17.91 11.84 -20.56
N HIS A 7 -18.74 12.88 -20.56
CA HIS A 7 -19.35 13.40 -21.78
C HIS A 7 -18.32 14.22 -22.59
N ARG A 8 -18.16 13.90 -23.89
CA ARG A 8 -17.17 14.49 -24.81
C ARG A 8 -15.72 14.43 -24.26
N PRO A 9 -15.17 13.21 -24.05
CA PRO A 9 -13.82 13.06 -23.53
C PRO A 9 -12.79 13.63 -24.52
N ARG A 10 -11.75 14.28 -24.00
CA ARG A 10 -10.62 14.77 -24.80
C ARG A 10 -9.30 14.31 -24.19
N CYS A 11 -8.38 13.87 -25.05
CA CYS A 11 -7.02 13.55 -24.65
C CYS A 11 -6.29 14.83 -24.23
N LYS A 12 -5.78 14.89 -23.00
CA LYS A 12 -5.04 16.07 -22.50
C LYS A 12 -3.77 16.38 -23.32
N SER A 13 -3.14 15.36 -23.91
CA SER A 13 -1.89 15.51 -24.67
C SER A 13 -2.12 15.95 -26.12
N CYS A 14 -2.98 15.26 -26.88
CA CYS A 14 -3.17 15.51 -28.31
C CYS A 14 -4.53 16.15 -28.68
N GLN A 15 -5.38 16.44 -27.70
CA GLN A 15 -6.71 17.04 -27.86
C GLN A 15 -7.76 16.21 -28.64
N ASN A 16 -7.36 15.08 -29.24
CA ASN A 16 -8.27 14.17 -29.94
C ASN A 16 -9.27 13.48 -29.01
N THR A 17 -10.40 13.04 -29.56
CA THR A 17 -11.41 12.25 -28.86
C THR A 17 -10.90 10.82 -28.63
N PRO A 18 -10.76 10.36 -27.37
CA PRO A 18 -10.39 8.98 -27.08
C PRO A 18 -11.44 7.99 -27.57
N VAL A 19 -11.00 6.79 -27.95
CA VAL A 19 -11.86 5.65 -28.28
C VAL A 19 -11.81 4.60 -27.18
N ILE A 20 -12.97 4.04 -26.83
CA ILE A 20 -13.07 2.97 -25.83
C ILE A 20 -12.50 1.68 -26.42
N LYS A 21 -11.59 1.04 -25.69
CA LYS A 21 -11.01 -0.26 -26.04
C LYS A 21 -11.02 -1.18 -24.82
N SER A 22 -11.24 -2.47 -25.05
CA SER A 22 -11.13 -3.49 -24.02
C SER A 22 -9.67 -3.87 -23.78
N SER A 23 -9.30 -4.00 -22.51
CA SER A 23 -7.96 -4.39 -22.06
C SER A 23 -8.09 -5.34 -20.86
N ARG A 24 -7.26 -6.39 -20.80
CA ARG A 24 -7.27 -7.33 -19.66
C ARG A 24 -6.50 -6.74 -18.48
N HIS A 25 -7.04 -6.87 -17.27
CA HIS A 25 -6.42 -6.36 -16.06
C HIS A 25 -6.55 -7.36 -14.91
N LEU A 26 -5.52 -7.43 -14.06
CA LEU A 26 -5.60 -8.12 -12.77
C LEU A 26 -6.19 -7.20 -11.71
N PHE A 27 -6.92 -7.79 -10.77
CA PHE A 27 -7.52 -7.11 -9.64
C PHE A 27 -7.14 -7.82 -8.33
N LEU A 28 -6.78 -7.03 -7.32
CA LEU A 28 -6.70 -7.48 -5.94
C LEU A 28 -8.11 -7.56 -5.38
N ASP A 29 -8.54 -8.77 -5.02
CA ASP A 29 -9.88 -9.09 -4.52
C ASP A 29 -10.00 -8.77 -3.02
N LEU A 30 -9.95 -7.47 -2.69
CA LEU A 30 -10.07 -6.99 -1.31
C LEU A 30 -11.30 -7.51 -0.55
N PRO A 31 -12.50 -7.68 -1.16
CA PRO A 31 -13.64 -8.28 -0.47
C PRO A 31 -13.33 -9.63 0.19
N LYS A 32 -12.51 -10.48 -0.44
CA LYS A 32 -12.12 -11.78 0.15
C LYS A 32 -11.19 -11.66 1.36
N LEU A 33 -10.53 -10.51 1.50
CA LEU A 33 -9.59 -10.21 2.57
C LEU A 33 -10.23 -9.36 3.68
N GLU A 34 -11.49 -8.95 3.51
CA GLU A 34 -12.15 -7.99 4.38
C GLU A 34 -12.17 -8.47 5.84
N LEU A 35 -12.48 -9.75 6.10
CA LEU A 35 -12.47 -10.31 7.45
C LEU A 35 -11.07 -10.20 8.10
N LYS A 36 -10.03 -10.72 7.45
CA LYS A 36 -8.65 -10.66 7.97
C LYS A 36 -8.17 -9.21 8.17
N LEU A 37 -8.58 -8.30 7.31
CA LEU A 37 -8.24 -6.87 7.40
C LEU A 37 -8.97 -6.19 8.56
N THR A 38 -10.25 -6.51 8.77
CA THR A 38 -11.03 -5.99 9.89
C THR A 38 -10.39 -6.44 11.20
N ASP A 39 -10.11 -7.73 11.36
CA ASP A 39 -9.46 -8.26 12.57
C ASP A 39 -8.12 -7.55 12.84
N PHE A 40 -7.28 -7.42 11.80
CA PHE A 40 -6.01 -6.69 11.89
C PHE A 40 -6.19 -5.23 12.32
N LEU A 41 -7.17 -4.52 11.73
CA LEU A 41 -7.38 -3.10 12.01
C LEU A 41 -7.99 -2.86 13.39
N GLU A 42 -8.96 -3.66 13.80
CA GLU A 42 -9.56 -3.60 15.14
C GLU A 42 -8.50 -3.87 16.20
N GLU A 43 -7.66 -4.90 16.02
CA GLU A 43 -6.53 -5.18 16.91
C GLU A 43 -5.58 -3.98 17.03
N ARG A 44 -5.34 -3.23 15.95
CA ARG A 44 -4.46 -2.04 15.97
C ARG A 44 -5.15 -0.78 16.50
N ILE A 45 -6.46 -0.67 16.37
CA ILE A 45 -7.23 0.51 16.78
C ILE A 45 -7.54 0.45 18.28
N ASP A 46 -7.90 -0.73 18.78
CA ASP A 46 -8.36 -0.93 20.17
C ASP A 46 -7.19 -1.12 21.15
N ASP A 47 -5.99 -1.41 20.65
CA ASP A 47 -4.80 -1.53 21.47
C ASP A 47 -4.30 -0.17 22.00
N ALA A 48 -4.27 -0.02 23.33
CA ALA A 48 -3.84 1.19 24.00
C ALA A 48 -2.36 1.54 23.77
N SER A 49 -1.51 0.57 23.44
CA SER A 49 -0.09 0.79 23.11
C SER A 49 0.14 1.17 21.64
N SER A 50 -0.90 1.04 20.80
CA SER A 50 -0.85 1.48 19.40
C SER A 50 -0.78 3.01 19.31
N LEU A 51 0.19 3.49 18.53
CA LEU A 51 0.43 4.92 18.30
C LEU A 51 -0.18 5.42 16.98
N TRP A 52 -1.23 4.75 16.51
CA TRP A 52 -1.95 5.19 15.31
C TRP A 52 -2.58 6.57 15.55
N THR A 53 -2.26 7.51 14.67
CA THR A 53 -2.82 8.86 14.77
C THR A 53 -4.33 8.85 14.49
N ALA A 54 -5.08 9.76 15.10
CA ALA A 54 -6.55 9.79 15.01
C ALA A 54 -7.08 9.87 13.56
N ASN A 55 -6.39 10.61 12.69
CA ASN A 55 -6.69 10.67 11.26
C ASN A 55 -6.46 9.32 10.56
N ALA A 56 -5.39 8.59 10.91
CA ALA A 56 -5.11 7.28 10.33
C ALA A 56 -6.18 6.26 10.73
N ARG A 57 -6.58 6.25 12.01
CA ARG A 57 -7.70 5.42 12.52
C ARG A 57 -9.00 5.76 11.79
N SER A 58 -9.36 7.04 11.70
CA SER A 58 -10.60 7.49 11.05
C SER A 58 -10.67 7.15 9.57
N ILE A 59 -9.58 7.36 8.82
CA ILE A 59 -9.51 7.01 7.39
C ILE A 59 -9.65 5.49 7.22
N SER A 60 -8.92 4.70 8.01
CA SER A 60 -8.95 3.23 7.91
C SER A 60 -10.33 2.66 8.23
N ALA A 61 -10.96 3.12 9.31
CA ALA A 61 -12.31 2.74 9.68
C ALA A 61 -13.36 3.13 8.61
N SER A 62 -13.16 4.28 7.95
CA SER A 62 -14.05 4.68 6.84
C SER A 62 -13.98 3.74 5.65
N TRP A 63 -12.79 3.21 5.34
CA TRP A 63 -12.61 2.28 4.23
C TRP A 63 -13.29 0.94 4.48
N LEU A 64 -13.23 0.42 5.72
CA LEU A 64 -13.96 -0.78 6.11
C LEU A 64 -15.47 -0.56 6.06
N ARG A 65 -15.95 0.52 6.70
CA ARG A 65 -17.39 0.83 6.77
C ARG A 65 -18.03 0.98 5.38
N ASP A 66 -17.32 1.58 4.43
CA ASP A 66 -17.84 1.81 3.08
C ASP A 66 -17.81 0.54 2.19
N GLY A 67 -17.23 -0.56 2.70
CA GLY A 67 -17.07 -1.85 2.03
C GLY A 67 -15.88 -1.88 1.08
N LEU A 68 -15.05 -2.93 1.19
CA LEU A 68 -13.89 -3.05 0.32
C LEU A 68 -14.30 -3.50 -1.09
N LYS A 69 -13.62 -2.95 -2.10
CA LYS A 69 -13.89 -3.23 -3.51
C LYS A 69 -12.63 -3.72 -4.19
N ALA A 70 -12.77 -4.62 -5.14
CA ALA A 70 -11.65 -5.08 -5.94
C ALA A 70 -10.89 -3.90 -6.59
N ARG A 71 -9.56 -3.90 -6.50
CA ARG A 71 -8.72 -2.82 -7.03
C ARG A 71 -7.85 -3.32 -8.17
N CYS A 72 -7.85 -2.62 -9.29
CA CYS A 72 -7.02 -2.96 -10.44
C CYS A 72 -5.53 -2.72 -10.14
N ILE A 73 -4.72 -3.78 -10.22
CA ILE A 73 -3.28 -3.77 -9.87
C ILE A 73 -2.36 -3.75 -11.10
N THR A 74 -2.89 -3.58 -12.31
CA THR A 74 -2.09 -3.57 -13.54
C THR A 74 -2.35 -2.32 -14.38
N ARG A 75 -1.37 -1.90 -15.16
CA ARG A 75 -1.46 -0.74 -16.06
C ARG A 75 -0.88 -1.04 -17.44
N ASP A 76 -1.49 -0.43 -18.45
CA ASP A 76 -0.98 -0.40 -19.83
C ASP A 76 0.13 0.65 -19.95
N LEU A 77 1.26 0.41 -19.31
CA LEU A 77 2.46 1.27 -19.31
C LEU A 77 3.70 0.46 -19.66
N LYS A 78 4.73 1.14 -20.17
CA LYS A 78 6.04 0.54 -20.47
C LYS A 78 7.02 0.59 -19.30
N TRP A 79 6.84 1.53 -18.37
CA TRP A 79 7.73 1.75 -17.23
C TRP A 79 7.06 1.30 -15.92
N GLY A 80 7.62 0.28 -15.28
CA GLY A 80 7.14 -0.31 -14.03
C GLY A 80 7.58 -1.77 -13.91
N VAL A 81 7.22 -2.43 -12.80
CA VAL A 81 7.53 -3.85 -12.57
C VAL A 81 6.68 -4.72 -13.51
N PRO A 82 7.29 -5.59 -14.35
CA PRO A 82 6.54 -6.43 -15.29
C PRO A 82 5.69 -7.46 -14.55
N VAL A 83 4.50 -7.73 -15.09
CA VAL A 83 3.62 -8.77 -14.53
C VAL A 83 4.14 -10.15 -14.99
N PRO A 84 4.44 -11.09 -14.09
CA PRO A 84 5.04 -12.38 -14.43
C PRO A 84 3.99 -13.40 -14.90
N LEU A 85 3.16 -13.02 -15.88
CA LEU A 85 2.15 -13.87 -16.51
C LEU A 85 2.20 -13.67 -18.02
N ASP A 86 2.26 -14.75 -18.80
CA ASP A 86 2.40 -14.70 -20.27
C ASP A 86 1.33 -13.83 -20.96
N SER A 87 0.11 -13.80 -20.42
CA SER A 87 -0.99 -13.00 -20.96
C SER A 87 -0.90 -11.50 -20.64
N TYR A 88 0.14 -11.06 -19.92
CA TYR A 88 0.34 -9.70 -19.42
C TYR A 88 1.72 -9.12 -19.79
N ASN A 89 2.45 -9.70 -20.77
CA ASN A 89 3.81 -9.29 -21.15
C ASN A 89 3.99 -7.79 -21.51
N ASN A 90 2.92 -7.10 -21.90
CA ASN A 90 2.93 -5.66 -22.22
C ASN A 90 2.33 -4.78 -21.10
N LYS A 91 2.29 -5.29 -19.87
CA LYS A 91 1.68 -4.62 -18.72
C LYS A 91 2.65 -4.62 -17.55
N VAL A 92 2.51 -3.59 -16.74
CA VAL A 92 3.25 -3.43 -15.49
C VAL A 92 2.27 -3.41 -14.32
N PHE A 93 2.78 -3.66 -13.12
CA PHE A 93 2.03 -3.42 -11.90
C PHE A 93 1.71 -1.93 -11.75
N TYR A 94 0.54 -1.66 -11.15
CA TYR A 94 0.15 -0.32 -10.79
C TYR A 94 0.99 0.15 -9.60
N VAL A 95 1.62 1.32 -9.71
CA VAL A 95 2.55 1.86 -8.69
C VAL A 95 2.04 1.80 -7.25
N TRP A 96 0.74 1.97 -7.03
CA TRP A 96 0.17 1.94 -5.67
C TRP A 96 -0.07 0.53 -5.11
N PHE A 97 0.13 -0.49 -5.93
CA PHE A 97 0.15 -1.89 -5.51
C PHE A 97 1.57 -2.33 -5.11
N ASP A 98 2.60 -1.98 -5.90
CA ASP A 98 3.97 -2.45 -5.70
C ASP A 98 4.89 -1.44 -4.97
N ALA A 99 4.57 -0.14 -4.91
CA ALA A 99 5.41 0.83 -4.20
C ALA A 99 5.67 0.47 -2.73
N PRO A 100 4.68 -0.01 -1.93
CA PRO A 100 4.95 -0.46 -0.57
C PRO A 100 5.88 -1.68 -0.49
N CYS A 101 5.92 -2.53 -1.53
CA CYS A 101 6.90 -3.61 -1.61
C CYS A 101 8.34 -3.09 -1.69
N GLY A 102 8.51 -1.82 -2.09
CA GLY A 102 9.80 -1.13 -2.07
C GLY A 102 10.45 -1.11 -0.69
N TYR A 103 9.70 -1.11 0.41
CA TYR A 103 10.26 -1.18 1.76
C TYR A 103 11.05 -2.49 1.99
N LEU A 104 10.49 -3.61 1.53
CA LEU A 104 11.14 -4.92 1.60
C LEU A 104 12.35 -4.95 0.68
N SER A 105 12.21 -4.49 -0.57
CA SER A 105 13.30 -4.56 -1.55
C SER A 105 14.49 -3.67 -1.17
N ILE A 106 14.25 -2.49 -0.60
CA ILE A 106 15.31 -1.61 -0.07
C ILE A 106 16.04 -2.30 1.08
N THR A 107 15.31 -2.98 1.97
CA THR A 107 15.94 -3.72 3.07
C THR A 107 16.74 -4.92 2.55
N ALA A 108 16.23 -5.62 1.53
CA ALA A 108 16.91 -6.74 0.88
C ALA A 108 18.19 -6.31 0.13
N ASP A 109 18.22 -5.10 -0.43
CA ASP A 109 19.41 -4.53 -1.03
C ASP A 109 20.45 -4.10 0.02
N TYR A 110 19.98 -3.73 1.22
CA TYR A 110 20.83 -3.36 2.34
C TYR A 110 21.46 -4.56 3.07
N THR A 111 20.73 -5.67 3.22
CA THR A 111 21.20 -6.86 3.94
C THR A 111 20.58 -8.16 3.44
N ASP A 112 21.38 -9.23 3.41
CA ASP A 112 20.93 -10.60 3.10
C ASP A 112 19.91 -11.12 4.13
N ASP A 113 19.98 -10.62 5.37
CA ASP A 113 19.11 -11.02 6.49
C ASP A 113 17.79 -10.23 6.56
N TRP A 114 17.38 -9.56 5.48
CA TRP A 114 16.18 -8.70 5.46
C TRP A 114 14.90 -9.41 5.91
N ARG A 115 14.80 -10.73 5.72
CA ARG A 115 13.65 -11.54 6.16
C ARG A 115 13.46 -11.53 7.67
N ARG A 116 14.53 -11.35 8.46
CA ARG A 116 14.41 -11.19 9.92
C ARG A 116 13.51 -10.01 10.30
N TRP A 117 13.51 -8.95 9.50
CA TRP A 117 12.72 -7.74 9.72
C TRP A 117 11.30 -7.84 9.18
N TRP A 118 11.13 -8.46 8.00
CA TRP A 118 9.87 -8.40 7.25
C TRP A 118 9.08 -9.70 7.21
N GLN A 119 9.70 -10.84 7.52
CA GLN A 119 9.11 -12.18 7.54
C GLN A 119 9.73 -13.04 8.66
N PRO A 120 9.66 -12.59 9.93
CA PRO A 120 10.37 -13.24 11.04
C PRO A 120 9.96 -14.71 11.25
N SER A 121 8.74 -15.11 10.86
CA SER A 121 8.30 -16.51 10.93
C SER A 121 9.08 -17.47 10.03
N ASP A 122 9.67 -16.96 8.95
CA ASP A 122 10.43 -17.69 7.94
C ASP A 122 11.96 -17.48 8.12
N SER A 123 12.37 -16.73 9.13
CA SER A 123 13.78 -16.53 9.47
C SER A 123 14.41 -17.84 9.95
N SER A 124 15.58 -18.18 9.39
CA SER A 124 16.41 -19.30 9.88
C SER A 124 16.97 -19.05 11.27
N ASP A 125 17.10 -17.77 11.65
CA ASP A 125 17.47 -17.34 12.98
C ASP A 125 16.20 -17.16 13.83
N LYS A 126 15.97 -18.11 14.74
CA LYS A 126 14.89 -18.09 15.74
C LYS A 126 15.36 -17.56 17.09
N SER A 127 16.60 -17.09 17.20
CA SER A 127 17.07 -16.43 18.41
C SER A 127 16.38 -15.06 18.50
N ASN A 128 15.21 -15.04 19.12
CA ASN A 128 14.48 -13.83 19.48
C ASN A 128 15.19 -13.12 20.66
N GLU A 129 16.51 -12.91 20.58
CA GLU A 129 17.23 -12.15 21.61
C GLU A 129 16.77 -10.69 21.64
N ASP A 130 16.35 -10.16 20.48
CA ASP A 130 15.96 -8.75 20.30
C ASP A 130 14.44 -8.49 20.49
N GLY A 131 13.63 -9.53 20.72
CA GLY A 131 12.18 -9.39 20.90
C GLY A 131 11.37 -9.23 19.59
N PRO A 132 10.06 -8.91 19.68
CA PRO A 132 9.18 -8.79 18.51
C PRO A 132 9.47 -7.50 17.71
N ILE A 133 9.42 -7.58 16.38
CA ILE A 133 9.60 -6.42 15.50
C ILE A 133 8.37 -5.50 15.56
N GLU A 134 8.57 -4.24 15.93
CA GLU A 134 7.55 -3.20 15.87
C GLU A 134 7.76 -2.30 14.64
N LEU A 135 6.88 -2.44 13.64
CA LEU A 135 6.94 -1.62 12.44
C LEU A 135 6.27 -0.26 12.64
N PHE A 136 7.05 0.82 12.52
CA PHE A 136 6.58 2.20 12.48
C PHE A 136 6.53 2.72 11.04
N GLN A 137 5.42 3.34 10.66
CA GLN A 137 5.27 3.97 9.34
C GLN A 137 4.82 5.42 9.49
N PHE A 138 5.62 6.33 8.93
CA PHE A 138 5.37 7.77 8.95
C PHE A 138 4.97 8.24 7.55
N MET A 139 3.87 8.99 7.45
CA MET A 139 3.38 9.46 6.16
C MET A 139 2.46 10.68 6.25
N ALA A 140 2.11 11.24 5.10
CA ALA A 140 0.98 12.14 4.97
C ALA A 140 -0.34 11.36 4.84
N LYS A 141 -1.45 11.98 5.22
CA LYS A 141 -2.78 11.35 5.27
C LYS A 141 -3.24 10.69 3.96
N ASP A 142 -2.78 11.18 2.82
CA ASP A 142 -3.21 10.68 1.50
C ASP A 142 -2.61 9.28 1.23
N ASN A 143 -1.54 8.90 1.95
CA ASN A 143 -0.91 7.58 1.86
C ASN A 143 -1.53 6.54 2.80
N VAL A 144 -2.35 6.95 3.78
CA VAL A 144 -2.92 6.05 4.80
C VAL A 144 -3.63 4.85 4.19
N PRO A 145 -4.51 4.99 3.18
CA PRO A 145 -5.22 3.82 2.63
C PRO A 145 -4.29 2.74 2.08
N PHE A 146 -3.13 3.13 1.54
CA PHE A 146 -2.18 2.17 0.98
C PHE A 146 -1.43 1.39 2.06
N HIS A 147 -1.27 1.97 3.25
CA HIS A 147 -0.50 1.39 4.35
C HIS A 147 -1.36 0.75 5.43
N ALA A 148 -2.62 1.16 5.55
CA ALA A 148 -3.59 0.56 6.45
C ALA A 148 -4.45 -0.52 5.78
N ILE A 149 -4.72 -0.39 4.46
CA ILE A 149 -5.62 -1.30 3.74
C ILE A 149 -4.84 -2.10 2.70
N ILE A 150 -4.34 -1.45 1.65
CA ILE A 150 -3.87 -2.16 0.43
C ILE A 150 -2.67 -3.06 0.73
N PHE A 151 -1.63 -2.52 1.37
CA PHE A 151 -0.42 -3.27 1.64
C PHE A 151 -0.61 -4.36 2.70
N PRO A 152 -1.25 -4.11 3.86
CA PRO A 152 -1.64 -5.18 4.78
C PRO A 152 -2.47 -6.27 4.10
N ALA A 153 -3.39 -5.91 3.19
CA ALA A 153 -4.17 -6.90 2.44
C ALA A 153 -3.27 -7.80 1.60
N CYS A 154 -2.29 -7.24 0.89
CA CYS A 154 -1.31 -8.00 0.13
C CYS A 154 -0.51 -8.96 1.02
N LEU A 155 -0.02 -8.48 2.17
CA LEU A 155 0.78 -9.28 3.11
C LEU A 155 -0.04 -10.41 3.75
N LEU A 156 -1.28 -10.12 4.14
CA LEU A 156 -2.23 -11.11 4.69
C LEU A 156 -2.69 -12.14 3.64
N ALA A 157 -2.78 -11.73 2.38
CA ALA A 157 -3.11 -12.63 1.27
C ALA A 157 -1.94 -13.55 0.92
N ALA A 158 -0.70 -13.06 1.06
CA ALA A 158 0.51 -13.85 0.84
C ALA A 158 0.73 -14.92 1.93
N ASP A 159 0.14 -14.72 3.12
CA ASP A 159 0.14 -15.68 4.24
C ASP A 159 1.54 -16.17 4.68
N GLY A 160 2.57 -15.37 4.40
CA GLY A 160 3.98 -15.70 4.66
C GLY A 160 4.52 -15.22 6.01
N GLY A 161 3.64 -14.95 6.98
CA GLY A 161 3.99 -14.42 8.31
C GLY A 161 4.81 -13.13 8.28
N HIS A 162 4.37 -12.19 7.45
CA HIS A 162 5.01 -10.90 7.29
C HIS A 162 4.80 -10.00 8.50
N THR A 163 5.78 -9.14 8.79
CA THR A 163 5.63 -8.04 9.73
C THR A 163 4.60 -7.04 9.20
N LEU A 164 3.51 -6.86 9.95
CA LEU A 164 2.48 -5.86 9.66
C LEU A 164 2.75 -4.58 10.44
N VAL A 165 2.24 -3.45 9.93
CA VAL A 165 2.42 -2.16 10.59
C VAL A 165 1.83 -2.19 12.01
N ARG A 166 2.65 -1.76 12.98
CA ARG A 166 2.28 -1.67 14.38
C ARG A 166 1.84 -0.25 14.74
N HIS A 167 2.61 0.74 14.30
CA HIS A 167 2.33 2.15 14.55
C HIS A 167 2.25 2.93 13.24
N LEU A 168 1.07 3.48 12.92
CA LEU A 168 0.84 4.26 11.71
C LEU A 168 0.67 5.75 12.04
N LEU A 169 1.71 6.54 11.79
CA LEU A 169 1.76 7.94 12.13
C LEU A 169 1.54 8.79 10.88
N SER A 170 0.35 9.39 10.81
CA SER A 170 -0.02 10.27 9.70
C SER A 170 -0.08 11.73 10.13
N THR A 171 0.66 12.59 9.43
CA THR A 171 0.53 14.03 9.61
C THR A 171 -0.77 14.57 9.01
N GLY A 172 -1.27 15.67 9.58
CA GLY A 172 -2.49 16.37 9.13
C GLY A 172 -2.27 17.20 7.86
N LYS A 173 -3.33 17.90 7.41
CA LYS A 173 -3.19 18.86 6.31
C LYS A 173 -2.26 20.00 6.72
N PHE A 174 -1.16 20.16 6.01
CA PHE A 174 -0.43 21.42 5.95
C PHE A 174 -0.97 22.21 4.76
N SER A 175 -1.64 23.34 5.01
CA SER A 175 -2.01 24.31 3.97
C SER A 175 -1.00 25.45 4.03
N PRO A 176 0.12 25.37 3.28
CA PRO A 176 1.04 26.50 3.23
C PRO A 176 0.34 27.70 2.58
N PRO A 177 0.60 28.95 3.03
CA PRO A 177 0.26 30.12 2.24
C PRO A 177 0.89 29.99 0.84
N LEU A 178 0.18 30.51 -0.18
CA LEU A 178 0.56 30.44 -1.59
C LEU A 178 2.07 30.69 -1.76
N ARG A 179 2.80 29.65 -2.26
CA ARG A 179 4.24 29.61 -2.59
C ARG A 179 5.22 29.03 -1.56
N ILE A 180 4.86 27.99 -0.80
CA ILE A 180 5.86 27.13 -0.13
C ILE A 180 5.54 25.66 -0.39
N SER A 181 6.49 24.92 -0.94
CA SER A 181 6.44 23.45 -1.05
C SER A 181 7.50 22.87 -0.11
N LEU A 182 7.07 22.14 0.93
CA LEU A 182 7.93 21.28 1.73
C LEU A 182 7.73 19.83 1.28
N MET A 183 8.83 19.15 0.94
CA MET A 183 8.86 17.73 0.64
C MET A 183 9.57 17.02 1.79
N ALA A 184 8.85 16.16 2.51
CA ALA A 184 9.44 15.25 3.49
C ALA A 184 9.18 13.82 3.00
N LEU A 185 10.25 13.14 2.58
CA LEU A 185 10.29 11.70 2.41
C LEU A 185 11.25 11.21 3.48
N THR A 186 10.77 10.48 4.47
CA THR A 186 11.67 9.89 5.47
C THR A 186 11.18 8.49 5.82
N VAL A 187 11.98 7.51 5.39
CA VAL A 187 11.94 6.14 5.90
C VAL A 187 13.07 6.10 6.93
N TYR A 188 12.72 5.99 8.22
CA TYR A 188 13.70 5.64 9.26
C TYR A 188 13.58 4.14 9.51
N ALA A 189 14.64 3.38 9.25
CA ALA A 189 14.88 2.13 9.94
C ALA A 189 15.76 2.49 11.14
N PHE A 190 15.26 2.33 12.36
CA PHE A 190 16.11 2.34 13.54
C PHE A 190 16.80 0.98 13.60
N VAL A 191 18.13 0.99 13.54
CA VAL A 191 19.02 -0.14 13.88
C VAL A 191 19.26 -0.10 15.39
#